data_AF-A0A9F5IU05-F1
#
_entry.id   AF-A0A9F5IU05-F1
#
_cell.length_a   1.000
_cell.length_b   1.000
_cell.length_c   1.000
_cell.angle_alpha   90.00
_cell.angle_beta   90.00
_cell.angle_gamma   90.00
#
_symmetry.space_group_name_H-M   'P 1'
#
loop_
_entity.id
_entity.type
_entity.pdbx_description
1 polymer ?
#
loop_
_entity_poly.entity_id
_entity_poly.type
_entity_poly.pdbx_seq_one_letter_code
_entity_poly.pdbx_strand_id
1 'polypeptide(L)'
;MAVIPEPYSYVLAELECLSPLLSALRLDSSRLKCTCIGVSRKWLALGSSGGGLNLIQKDCWKQRLFLSHKEGAISCVAFCLHDEDYVAVATSQGLVVVWELNQERRGKPERIYVSSEHKGRKVTALCWDTNALRVFVGDHVGKVSVIKINSSRQGKVTTAFVMFPIHIITTVDSRVVQLDYLDGRLLISSLTRSYLCDTEREKFWKIGNKERDGEYGACFFPVGKSCANQQSLIYCARPGSRMWEVNFEGEVLSTHQFKQLLSSPPLPVITIREDPEYNISACSPQSLAFPRLLYLSEHCIMTWTERGIYIFIPQNVQVLLWSEVKDIYDIAVYKNELFCLHTNGKVSHLSLLTVEKCVERLLRRSFWTLAAKMCCLFQNSIVLCRARKILPVDKLEHLKSQLDLSTETDLITQLEELISKLEPLDSACSSRRSSISSHESFSILDSGIYRVISRRNSQSDEDSCSLHSQTLSEDERLKEFHVQQEEEQVEHGNLNIC
;
A
#
# COMPACT_ATOMS: atom_id res chain seq x y z
N MET A 1 -6.16 4.63 32.25
CA MET A 1 -5.00 4.54 31.32
C MET A 1 -4.65 5.91 30.78
N ALA A 2 -3.40 6.11 30.34
CA ALA A 2 -3.00 7.31 29.62
C ALA A 2 -3.77 7.44 28.30
N VAL A 3 -4.31 8.63 28.02
CA VAL A 3 -5.15 8.89 26.84
C VAL A 3 -4.29 9.43 25.71
N ILE A 4 -4.47 8.88 24.51
CA ILE A 4 -3.76 9.34 23.31
C ILE A 4 -4.40 10.64 22.80
N PRO A 5 -3.59 11.68 22.48
CA PRO A 5 -4.10 12.95 21.95
C PRO A 5 -4.93 12.80 20.65
N GLU A 6 -5.77 13.80 20.38
CA GLU A 6 -6.75 13.83 19.28
C GLU A 6 -6.25 13.58 17.83
N PRO A 7 -5.02 13.91 17.39
CA PRO A 7 -4.68 13.75 15.97
C PRO A 7 -4.52 12.28 15.53
N TYR A 8 -4.42 11.33 16.46
CA TYR A 8 -4.11 9.93 16.14
C TYR A 8 -5.36 9.09 15.90
N SER A 9 -5.63 8.84 14.62
CA SER A 9 -6.77 8.02 14.16
C SER A 9 -6.36 6.66 13.58
N TYR A 10 -5.06 6.38 13.53
CA TYR A 10 -4.49 5.17 12.96
C TYR A 10 -3.54 4.47 13.93
N VAL A 11 -3.44 3.15 13.78
CA VAL A 11 -2.55 2.28 14.55
C VAL A 11 -1.89 1.24 13.66
N LEU A 12 -0.71 0.80 14.05
CA LEU A 12 -0.12 -0.44 13.53
C LEU A 12 -0.61 -1.60 14.39
N ALA A 13 -1.15 -2.63 13.73
CA ALA A 13 -1.67 -3.81 14.40
C ALA A 13 -1.03 -5.10 13.88
N GLU A 14 -0.50 -5.93 14.78
CA GLU A 14 -0.04 -7.29 14.52
C GLU A 14 -1.15 -8.27 14.93
N LEU A 15 -2.12 -8.46 14.03
CA LEU A 15 -3.24 -9.37 14.27
C LEU A 15 -2.96 -10.80 13.76
N GLU A 16 -1.91 -10.99 12.97
CA GLU A 16 -1.57 -12.29 12.38
C GLU A 16 -0.13 -12.66 12.70
N CYS A 17 0.06 -13.91 13.12
CA CYS A 17 1.35 -14.44 13.49
C CYS A 17 1.92 -15.29 12.35
N LEU A 18 3.01 -14.83 11.72
CA LEU A 18 3.71 -15.60 10.68
C LEU A 18 4.71 -16.63 11.24
N SER A 19 4.93 -16.67 12.56
CA SER A 19 5.93 -17.56 13.18
C SER A 19 5.76 -19.05 12.80
N PRO A 20 4.55 -19.64 12.83
CA PRO A 20 4.35 -21.04 12.45
C PRO A 20 4.75 -21.33 11.00
N LEU A 21 4.49 -20.38 10.10
CA LEU A 21 4.87 -20.49 8.70
C LEU A 21 6.39 -20.45 8.55
N LEU A 22 7.06 -19.53 9.23
CA LEU A 22 8.53 -19.44 9.19
C LEU A 22 9.19 -20.70 9.75
N SER A 23 8.63 -21.29 10.81
CA SER A 23 9.08 -22.57 11.36
C SER A 23 8.89 -23.74 10.41
N ALA A 24 7.74 -23.80 9.71
CA ALA A 24 7.51 -24.81 8.68
C ALA A 24 8.52 -24.72 7.53
N LEU A 25 8.95 -23.49 7.20
CA LEU A 25 9.96 -23.21 6.18
C LEU A 25 11.41 -23.34 6.68
N ARG A 26 11.61 -23.61 7.99
CA ARG A 26 12.93 -23.64 8.66
C ARG A 26 13.72 -22.34 8.54
N LEU A 27 13.03 -21.21 8.31
CA LEU A 27 13.62 -19.87 8.22
C LEU A 27 13.87 -19.24 9.61
N ASP A 28 13.40 -19.90 10.66
CA ASP A 28 13.67 -19.60 12.06
C ASP A 28 14.93 -20.31 12.60
N SER A 29 15.56 -21.16 11.79
CA SER A 29 16.77 -21.90 12.16
C SER A 29 18.01 -21.01 12.10
N SER A 30 18.99 -21.26 12.98
CA SER A 30 20.29 -20.59 12.96
C SER A 30 21.06 -20.76 11.64
N ARG A 31 20.77 -21.84 10.90
CA ARG A 31 21.47 -22.21 9.66
C ARG A 31 20.91 -21.53 8.40
N LEU A 32 19.62 -21.19 8.38
CA LEU A 32 18.95 -20.64 7.21
C LEU A 32 18.16 -19.40 7.60
N LYS A 33 18.61 -18.24 7.15
CA LYS A 33 18.00 -16.96 7.49
C LYS A 33 17.27 -16.36 6.30
N CYS A 34 16.19 -15.63 6.58
CA CYS A 34 15.55 -14.78 5.58
C CYS A 34 16.44 -13.56 5.32
N THR A 35 16.73 -13.27 4.06
CA THR A 35 17.68 -12.22 3.62
C THR A 35 17.02 -11.07 2.89
N CYS A 36 15.87 -11.31 2.26
CA CYS A 36 15.09 -10.27 1.60
C CYS A 36 13.62 -10.68 1.55
N ILE A 37 12.76 -9.68 1.39
CA ILE A 37 11.32 -9.85 1.37
C ILE A 37 10.73 -9.07 0.20
N GLY A 38 9.70 -9.63 -0.43
CA GLY A 38 8.93 -8.95 -1.47
C GLY A 38 7.47 -9.33 -1.34
N VAL A 39 6.57 -8.43 -1.73
CA VAL A 39 5.14 -8.66 -1.60
C VAL A 39 4.40 -8.19 -2.85
N SER A 40 3.33 -8.89 -3.17
CA SER A 40 2.37 -8.53 -4.22
C SER A 40 0.94 -8.69 -3.69
N ARG A 41 -0.06 -8.59 -4.56
CA ARG A 41 -1.45 -8.89 -4.21
C ARG A 41 -1.62 -10.33 -3.74
N LYS A 42 -1.08 -11.29 -4.49
CA LYS A 42 -1.25 -12.73 -4.23
C LYS A 42 -0.11 -13.35 -3.43
N TRP A 43 1.10 -12.79 -3.53
CA TRP A 43 2.32 -13.45 -3.09
C TRP A 43 3.07 -12.71 -1.99
N LEU A 44 3.66 -13.47 -1.09
CA LEU A 44 4.75 -13.07 -0.23
C LEU A 44 5.99 -13.88 -0.62
N ALA A 45 7.06 -13.21 -1.03
CA ALA A 45 8.34 -13.81 -1.35
C ALA A 45 9.32 -13.66 -0.19
N LEU A 46 9.88 -14.77 0.26
CA LEU A 46 10.95 -14.81 1.27
C LEU A 46 12.22 -15.39 0.65
N GLY A 47 13.23 -14.55 0.47
CA GLY A 47 14.56 -14.96 0.02
C GLY A 47 15.38 -15.50 1.18
N SER A 48 16.18 -16.53 0.93
CA SER A 48 17.00 -17.18 1.96
C SER A 48 18.50 -17.07 1.68
N SER A 49 19.27 -17.18 2.77
CA SER A 49 20.73 -17.26 2.73
C SER A 49 21.26 -18.48 1.96
N GLY A 50 20.43 -19.52 1.79
CA GLY A 50 20.75 -20.72 1.01
C GLY A 50 20.44 -20.62 -0.49
N GLY A 51 20.01 -19.45 -0.99
CA GLY A 51 19.67 -19.25 -2.41
C GLY A 51 18.25 -19.72 -2.80
N GLY A 52 17.42 -20.13 -1.84
CA GLY A 52 16.02 -20.48 -2.08
C GLY A 52 15.08 -19.27 -1.94
N LEU A 53 14.15 -19.10 -2.89
CA LEU A 53 13.03 -18.17 -2.81
C LEU A 53 11.75 -18.95 -2.49
N ASN A 54 11.16 -18.67 -1.33
CA ASN A 54 9.88 -19.26 -0.94
C ASN A 54 8.75 -18.31 -1.34
N LEU A 55 7.85 -18.76 -2.22
CA LEU A 55 6.67 -18.01 -2.61
C LEU A 55 5.45 -18.55 -1.86
N ILE A 56 4.92 -17.71 -0.98
CA ILE A 56 3.79 -18.00 -0.10
C ILE A 56 2.55 -17.30 -0.67
N GLN A 57 1.46 -18.06 -0.83
CA GLN A 57 0.17 -17.49 -1.21
C GLN A 57 -0.48 -16.84 0.02
N LYS A 58 -0.83 -15.56 -0.08
CA LYS A 58 -1.37 -14.78 1.05
C LYS A 58 -2.74 -15.26 1.56
N ASP A 59 -3.60 -15.75 0.68
CA ASP A 59 -4.97 -16.17 1.06
C ASP A 59 -5.00 -17.31 2.08
N CYS A 60 -3.99 -18.20 2.04
CA CYS A 60 -3.95 -19.40 2.87
C CYS A 60 -2.66 -19.54 3.68
N TRP A 61 -1.73 -18.59 3.57
CA TRP A 61 -0.42 -18.62 4.21
C TRP A 61 0.33 -19.95 3.97
N LYS A 62 0.25 -20.50 2.75
CA LYS A 62 0.95 -21.74 2.36
C LYS A 62 2.00 -21.46 1.30
N GLN A 63 3.15 -22.08 1.44
CA GLN A 63 4.14 -22.13 0.38
C GLN A 63 3.58 -22.90 -0.81
N ARG A 64 3.59 -22.28 -1.98
CA ARG A 64 3.17 -22.92 -3.24
C ARG A 64 4.35 -23.23 -4.15
N LEU A 65 5.31 -22.32 -4.22
CA LEU A 65 6.46 -22.45 -5.11
C LEU A 65 7.76 -22.27 -4.31
N PHE A 66 8.79 -22.98 -4.77
CA PHE A 66 10.15 -22.87 -4.28
C PHE A 66 11.08 -22.71 -5.47
N LEU A 67 11.75 -21.56 -5.57
CA LEU A 67 12.71 -21.28 -6.64
C LEU A 67 14.12 -21.35 -6.07
N SER A 68 14.89 -22.36 -6.46
CA SER A 68 16.28 -22.51 -6.01
C SER A 68 17.23 -21.74 -6.91
N HIS A 69 18.30 -21.21 -6.35
CA HIS A 69 19.40 -20.53 -7.04
C HIS A 69 20.72 -21.13 -6.55
N LYS A 70 21.62 -21.44 -7.48
CA LYS A 70 22.95 -21.98 -7.16
C LYS A 70 23.99 -20.86 -7.00
N GLU A 71 23.61 -19.65 -7.35
CA GLU A 71 24.50 -18.51 -7.55
C GLU A 71 24.59 -17.62 -6.29
N GLY A 72 24.38 -18.23 -5.12
CA GLY A 72 24.51 -17.61 -3.79
C GLY A 72 23.18 -17.28 -3.11
N ALA A 73 23.29 -16.61 -1.96
CA ALA A 73 22.15 -16.12 -1.19
C ALA A 73 21.30 -15.14 -2.00
N ILE A 74 20.01 -15.07 -1.73
CA ILE A 74 19.15 -14.07 -2.39
C ILE A 74 19.34 -12.72 -1.68
N SER A 75 19.65 -11.66 -2.43
CA SER A 75 19.92 -10.33 -1.89
C SER A 75 18.73 -9.38 -2.04
N CYS A 76 18.00 -9.46 -3.15
CA CYS A 76 16.82 -8.64 -3.41
C CYS A 76 15.77 -9.46 -4.18
N VAL A 77 14.50 -9.12 -3.99
CA VAL A 77 13.38 -9.65 -4.76
C VAL A 77 12.41 -8.53 -5.09
N ALA A 78 11.86 -8.54 -6.29
CA ALA A 78 10.82 -7.60 -6.69
C ALA A 78 9.78 -8.30 -7.58
N PHE A 79 8.50 -8.07 -7.30
CA PHE A 79 7.40 -8.54 -8.13
C PHE A 79 7.04 -7.52 -9.20
N CYS A 80 6.65 -8.00 -10.38
CA CYS A 80 5.98 -7.19 -11.36
C CYS A 80 4.53 -6.93 -10.88
N LEU A 81 4.18 -5.67 -10.63
CA LEU A 81 2.89 -5.33 -10.00
C LEU A 81 1.70 -5.39 -10.96
N HIS A 82 1.94 -5.21 -12.26
CA HIS A 82 0.90 -5.31 -13.30
C HIS A 82 0.73 -6.73 -13.85
N ASP A 83 1.77 -7.57 -13.74
CA ASP A 83 1.72 -9.00 -14.11
C ASP A 83 2.42 -9.86 -13.04
N GLU A 84 1.62 -10.37 -12.10
CA GLU A 84 2.13 -11.16 -10.97
C GLU A 84 2.69 -12.54 -11.35
N ASP A 85 2.68 -12.92 -12.63
CA ASP A 85 3.35 -14.12 -13.09
C ASP A 85 4.87 -13.92 -13.22
N TYR A 86 5.38 -12.69 -13.11
CA TYR A 86 6.82 -12.41 -13.19
C TYR A 86 7.43 -11.93 -11.87
N VAL A 87 8.59 -12.50 -11.52
CA VAL A 87 9.38 -12.10 -10.35
C VAL A 87 10.86 -11.98 -10.70
N ALA A 88 11.49 -10.90 -10.24
CA ALA A 88 12.91 -10.65 -10.41
C ALA A 88 13.63 -10.91 -9.08
N VAL A 89 14.78 -11.56 -9.17
CA VAL A 89 15.59 -12.01 -8.04
C VAL A 89 17.02 -11.61 -8.29
N ALA A 90 17.66 -10.94 -7.32
CA ALA A 90 19.10 -10.71 -7.33
C ALA A 90 19.80 -11.64 -6.35
N THR A 91 20.97 -12.16 -6.72
CA THR A 91 21.79 -13.00 -5.86
C THR A 91 22.95 -12.23 -5.23
N SER A 92 23.59 -12.82 -4.22
CA SER A 92 24.76 -12.24 -3.56
C SER A 92 25.99 -12.17 -4.46
N GLN A 93 26.03 -12.94 -5.56
CA GLN A 93 27.08 -12.86 -6.57
C GLN A 93 26.81 -11.77 -7.63
N GLY A 94 25.70 -11.05 -7.53
CA GLY A 94 25.35 -9.97 -8.46
C GLY A 94 24.70 -10.44 -9.76
N LEU A 95 24.16 -11.66 -9.78
CA LEU A 95 23.32 -12.12 -10.90
C LEU A 95 21.88 -11.70 -10.66
N VAL A 96 21.18 -11.34 -11.75
CA VAL A 96 19.76 -11.04 -11.71
C VAL A 96 19.01 -12.06 -12.54
N VAL A 97 18.12 -12.81 -11.90
CA VAL A 97 17.32 -13.87 -12.52
C VAL A 97 15.87 -13.40 -12.55
N VAL A 98 15.26 -13.49 -13.73
CA VAL A 98 13.82 -13.26 -13.91
C VAL A 98 13.14 -14.61 -14.09
N TRP A 99 12.08 -14.82 -13.32
CA TRP A 99 11.24 -16.01 -13.38
C TRP A 99 9.85 -15.68 -13.90
N GLU A 100 9.31 -16.59 -14.71
CA GLU A 100 7.89 -16.70 -15.03
C GLU A 100 7.31 -17.84 -14.19
N LEU A 101 6.27 -17.56 -13.41
CA LEU A 101 5.69 -18.49 -12.45
C LEU A 101 4.70 -19.46 -13.11
N ASN A 102 4.22 -19.15 -14.32
CA ASN A 102 3.30 -19.95 -15.14
C ASN A 102 2.02 -20.38 -14.40
N GLN A 103 1.47 -19.52 -13.53
CA GLN A 103 0.34 -19.88 -12.67
C GLN A 103 -0.95 -20.07 -13.45
N GLU A 104 -1.22 -19.19 -14.41
CA GLU A 104 -2.43 -19.26 -15.23
C GLU A 104 -2.46 -20.53 -16.08
N ARG A 105 -1.28 -21.00 -16.50
CA ARG A 105 -1.11 -22.21 -17.32
C ARG A 105 -0.93 -23.49 -16.50
N ARG A 106 -0.92 -23.41 -15.15
CA ARG A 106 -0.55 -24.50 -14.24
C ARG A 106 0.78 -25.17 -14.62
N GLY A 107 1.69 -24.38 -15.19
CA GLY A 107 3.02 -24.84 -15.61
C GLY A 107 4.00 -24.85 -14.45
N LYS A 108 5.20 -25.38 -14.69
CA LYS A 108 6.32 -25.22 -13.75
C LYS A 108 6.88 -23.79 -13.89
N PRO A 109 7.39 -23.19 -12.81
CA PRO A 109 8.11 -21.93 -12.92
C PRO A 109 9.35 -22.08 -13.79
N GLU A 110 9.59 -21.13 -14.68
CA GLU A 110 10.70 -21.13 -15.63
C GLU A 110 11.60 -19.91 -15.44
N ARG A 111 12.91 -20.12 -15.60
CA ARG A 111 13.91 -19.04 -15.61
C ARG A 111 13.97 -18.47 -17.02
N ILE A 112 13.25 -17.38 -17.26
CA ILE A 112 13.17 -16.77 -18.60
C ILE A 112 14.40 -15.92 -18.94
N TYR A 113 15.10 -15.38 -17.94
CA TYR A 113 16.27 -14.56 -18.19
C TYR A 113 17.27 -14.58 -17.01
N VAL A 114 18.57 -14.55 -17.31
CA VAL A 114 19.66 -14.44 -16.33
C VAL A 114 20.67 -13.40 -16.81
N SER A 115 20.80 -12.31 -16.07
CA SER A 115 21.78 -11.25 -16.31
C SER A 115 23.01 -11.42 -15.42
N SER A 116 24.19 -11.24 -16.03
CA SER A 116 25.49 -11.17 -15.36
C SER A 116 26.11 -9.77 -15.33
N GLU A 117 25.33 -8.73 -15.67
CA GLU A 117 25.81 -7.35 -15.84
C GLU A 117 26.36 -6.70 -14.56
N HIS A 118 25.89 -7.20 -13.41
CA HIS A 118 26.31 -6.79 -12.08
C HIS A 118 27.13 -7.88 -11.37
N LYS A 119 27.66 -8.87 -12.11
CA LYS A 119 28.44 -9.97 -11.53
C LYS A 119 29.63 -9.43 -10.73
N GLY A 120 29.80 -9.96 -9.52
CA GLY A 120 30.81 -9.51 -8.56
C GLY A 120 30.44 -8.23 -7.83
N ARG A 121 29.27 -7.64 -8.09
CA ARG A 121 28.76 -6.44 -7.44
C ARG A 121 27.50 -6.75 -6.64
N LYS A 122 27.38 -6.16 -5.45
CA LYS A 122 26.16 -6.23 -4.67
C LYS A 122 25.06 -5.40 -5.33
N VAL A 123 24.02 -6.06 -5.81
CA VAL A 123 22.75 -5.42 -6.21
C VAL A 123 22.06 -4.89 -4.95
N THR A 124 21.60 -3.65 -4.97
CA THR A 124 21.04 -2.95 -3.81
C THR A 124 19.58 -2.55 -4.01
N ALA A 125 19.12 -2.45 -5.27
CA ALA A 125 17.76 -2.09 -5.59
C ALA A 125 17.28 -2.83 -6.86
N LEU A 126 16.03 -3.26 -6.84
CA LEU A 126 15.29 -3.81 -7.98
C LEU A 126 13.96 -3.05 -8.07
N CYS A 127 13.58 -2.62 -9.26
CA CYS A 127 12.32 -1.94 -9.49
C CYS A 127 11.75 -2.39 -10.83
N TRP A 128 10.47 -2.75 -10.88
CA TRP A 128 9.78 -3.08 -12.12
C TRP A 128 9.15 -1.83 -12.73
N ASP A 129 9.04 -1.83 -14.05
CA ASP A 129 8.16 -0.90 -14.74
C ASP A 129 6.69 -1.20 -14.41
N THR A 130 5.86 -0.15 -14.37
CA THR A 130 4.43 -0.22 -14.07
C THR A 130 3.55 -0.73 -15.22
N ASN A 131 4.05 -0.69 -16.45
CA ASN A 131 3.30 -0.97 -17.69
C ASN A 131 3.98 -2.01 -18.60
N ALA A 132 5.32 -2.03 -18.64
CA ALA A 132 6.07 -2.92 -19.51
C ALA A 132 6.81 -4.02 -18.73
N LEU A 133 7.07 -5.17 -19.37
CA LEU A 133 7.92 -6.22 -18.79
C LEU A 133 9.40 -5.84 -18.87
N ARG A 134 9.81 -4.88 -18.04
CA ARG A 134 11.22 -4.53 -17.84
C ARG A 134 11.52 -4.29 -16.36
N VAL A 135 12.72 -4.70 -15.94
CA VAL A 135 13.21 -4.54 -14.58
C VAL A 135 14.47 -3.70 -14.55
N PHE A 136 14.50 -2.71 -13.68
CA PHE A 136 15.62 -1.83 -13.40
C PHE A 136 16.44 -2.38 -12.22
N VAL A 137 17.76 -2.34 -12.35
CA VAL A 137 18.71 -2.91 -11.40
C VAL A 137 19.73 -1.85 -11.02
N GLY A 138 19.90 -1.60 -9.72
CA GLY A 138 20.91 -0.71 -9.18
C GLY A 138 21.92 -1.47 -8.30
N ASP A 139 23.19 -1.12 -8.38
CA ASP A 139 24.25 -1.74 -7.56
C ASP A 139 24.96 -0.77 -6.60
N HIS A 140 25.81 -1.36 -5.75
CA HIS A 140 26.60 -0.63 -4.77
C HIS A 140 27.71 0.28 -5.34
N VAL A 141 28.03 0.18 -6.64
CA VAL A 141 29.00 1.06 -7.31
C VAL A 141 28.30 2.25 -7.98
N GLY A 142 26.97 2.20 -8.11
CA GLY A 142 26.19 3.25 -8.77
C GLY A 142 25.75 2.90 -10.19
N LYS A 143 26.01 1.69 -10.68
CA LYS A 143 25.57 1.29 -12.02
C LYS A 143 24.08 0.97 -12.02
N VAL A 144 23.35 1.52 -12.98
CA VAL A 144 21.93 1.26 -13.19
C VAL A 144 21.72 0.66 -14.58
N SER A 145 21.15 -0.54 -14.63
CA SER A 145 20.80 -1.24 -15.88
C SER A 145 19.32 -1.54 -15.94
N VAL A 146 18.83 -1.82 -17.16
CA VAL A 146 17.47 -2.29 -17.42
C VAL A 146 17.52 -3.60 -18.18
N ILE A 147 16.67 -4.53 -17.79
CA ILE A 147 16.45 -5.80 -18.46
C ILE A 147 15.04 -5.78 -19.04
N LYS A 148 14.92 -5.77 -20.36
CA LYS A 148 13.66 -5.90 -21.09
C LYS A 148 13.39 -7.37 -21.39
N ILE A 149 12.22 -7.84 -21.00
CA ILE A 149 11.79 -9.23 -21.13
C ILE A 149 10.75 -9.30 -22.25
N ASN A 150 10.91 -10.27 -23.14
CA ASN A 150 9.89 -10.58 -24.13
C ASN A 150 8.93 -11.59 -23.52
N SER A 151 7.63 -11.27 -23.47
CA SER A 151 6.62 -12.18 -22.90
C SER A 151 6.52 -13.46 -23.71
N SER A 152 6.40 -14.61 -23.03
CA SER A 152 6.08 -15.90 -23.66
C SER A 152 4.67 -15.94 -24.30
N ARG A 153 3.82 -14.93 -24.01
CA ARG A 153 2.44 -14.82 -24.50
C ARG A 153 2.34 -14.15 -25.88
N GLN A 154 3.37 -13.39 -26.29
CA GLN A 154 3.47 -12.93 -27.67
C GLN A 154 4.05 -14.08 -28.49
N GLY A 155 3.21 -14.66 -29.35
CA GLY A 155 3.55 -15.84 -30.14
C GLY A 155 4.90 -15.71 -30.84
N LYS A 156 5.54 -16.85 -31.10
CA LYS A 156 6.75 -16.95 -31.93
C LYS A 156 6.46 -16.39 -33.32
N VAL A 157 6.56 -15.08 -33.50
CA VAL A 157 6.36 -14.39 -34.76
C VAL A 157 7.66 -13.67 -35.11
N THR A 158 8.32 -14.28 -36.10
CA THR A 158 9.23 -13.72 -37.10
C THR A 158 10.52 -13.03 -36.65
N THR A 159 11.63 -13.68 -37.00
CA THR A 159 12.90 -13.10 -37.49
C THR A 159 13.07 -11.59 -37.42
N ALA A 160 14.07 -11.12 -36.66
CA ALA A 160 15.14 -10.20 -37.09
C ALA A 160 15.64 -9.31 -35.94
N PHE A 161 16.96 -9.10 -35.95
CA PHE A 161 17.78 -8.25 -35.08
C PHE A 161 18.16 -8.79 -33.71
N VAL A 162 19.47 -8.75 -33.43
CA VAL A 162 20.08 -8.99 -32.12
C VAL A 162 19.61 -7.87 -31.19
N MET A 163 18.42 -8.02 -30.60
CA MET A 163 17.95 -7.09 -29.59
C MET A 163 18.68 -7.43 -28.29
N PHE A 164 19.53 -6.52 -27.81
CA PHE A 164 20.20 -6.70 -26.52
C PHE A 164 19.15 -6.50 -25.42
N PRO A 165 18.72 -7.56 -24.71
CA PRO A 165 17.68 -7.46 -23.70
C PRO A 165 18.12 -6.65 -22.47
N ILE A 166 19.41 -6.34 -22.37
CA ILE A 166 19.98 -5.54 -21.29
C ILE A 166 20.63 -4.27 -21.82
N HIS A 167 20.39 -3.16 -21.14
CA HIS A 167 21.00 -1.87 -21.44
C HIS A 167 21.43 -1.15 -20.16
N ILE A 168 22.58 -0.49 -20.19
CA ILE A 168 23.04 0.36 -19.08
C ILE A 168 22.39 1.73 -19.27
N ILE A 169 21.54 2.13 -18.34
CA ILE A 169 20.89 3.46 -18.40
C ILE A 169 21.89 4.54 -18.03
N THR A 170 22.57 4.36 -16.90
CA THR A 170 23.49 5.36 -16.36
C THR A 170 24.39 4.75 -15.30
N THR A 171 25.42 5.49 -14.92
CA THR A 171 26.24 5.23 -13.73
C THR A 171 26.22 6.48 -12.88
N VAL A 172 25.62 6.38 -11.70
CA VAL A 172 25.62 7.47 -10.72
C VAL A 172 26.92 7.49 -9.92
N ASP A 173 27.12 8.57 -9.19
CA ASP A 173 28.36 8.90 -8.47
C ASP A 173 28.60 8.09 -7.19
N SER A 174 27.60 7.40 -6.67
CA SER A 174 27.69 6.62 -5.43
C SER A 174 26.70 5.45 -5.41
N ARG A 175 26.77 4.61 -4.37
CA ARG A 175 25.87 3.45 -4.18
C ARG A 175 24.41 3.83 -4.38
N VAL A 176 23.70 3.03 -5.18
CA VAL A 176 22.24 3.14 -5.30
C VAL A 176 21.61 2.65 -3.99
N VAL A 177 20.75 3.48 -3.41
CA VAL A 177 20.01 3.22 -2.16
C VAL A 177 18.61 2.67 -2.46
N GLN A 178 17.90 3.32 -3.40
CA GLN A 178 16.53 3.00 -3.76
C GLN A 178 16.27 3.35 -5.22
N LEU A 179 15.46 2.54 -5.88
CA LEU A 179 14.88 2.82 -7.20
C LEU A 179 13.36 2.87 -7.06
N ASP A 180 12.73 3.75 -7.81
CA ASP A 180 11.28 3.79 -7.97
C ASP A 180 10.93 4.14 -9.41
N TYR A 181 9.76 3.73 -9.89
CA TYR A 181 9.36 3.93 -11.28
C TYR A 181 7.87 4.29 -11.38
N LEU A 182 7.57 5.34 -12.13
CA LEU A 182 6.20 5.78 -12.40
C LEU A 182 6.14 6.46 -13.78
N ASP A 183 5.15 6.08 -14.59
CA ASP A 183 4.76 6.78 -15.83
C ASP A 183 5.93 7.21 -16.72
N GLY A 184 6.75 6.25 -17.16
CA GLY A 184 7.87 6.52 -18.08
C GLY A 184 9.14 7.02 -17.39
N ARG A 185 9.13 7.24 -16.06
CA ARG A 185 10.23 7.88 -15.34
C ARG A 185 10.79 6.97 -14.25
N LEU A 186 12.11 6.87 -14.24
CA LEU A 186 12.89 6.15 -13.23
C LEU A 186 13.51 7.15 -12.26
N LEU A 187 13.18 6.99 -10.98
CA LEU A 187 13.77 7.73 -9.87
C LEU A 187 14.92 6.92 -9.26
N ILE A 188 16.10 7.53 -9.18
CA ILE A 188 17.31 6.90 -8.65
C ILE A 188 17.78 7.67 -7.43
N SER A 189 17.77 7.03 -6.27
CA SER A 189 18.29 7.59 -5.03
C SER A 189 19.68 7.01 -4.75
N SER A 190 20.73 7.85 -4.70
CA SER A 190 22.09 7.47 -4.29
C SER A 190 22.44 8.04 -2.91
N LEU A 191 23.61 7.67 -2.37
CA LEU A 191 24.11 8.19 -1.08
C LEU A 191 24.27 9.71 -1.09
N THR A 192 24.62 10.26 -2.25
CA THR A 192 25.04 11.66 -2.40
C THR A 192 23.95 12.54 -3.03
N ARG A 193 23.10 11.98 -3.90
CA ARG A 193 22.13 12.73 -4.71
C ARG A 193 20.89 11.89 -5.05
N SER A 194 19.85 12.55 -5.56
CA SER A 194 18.71 11.92 -6.21
C SER A 194 18.67 12.35 -7.68
N TYR A 195 18.25 11.44 -8.56
CA TYR A 195 18.19 11.65 -10.01
C TYR A 195 16.85 11.22 -10.54
N LEU A 196 16.36 11.91 -11.56
CA LEU A 196 15.17 11.53 -12.31
C LEU A 196 15.56 11.31 -13.77
N CYS A 197 15.18 10.15 -14.28
CA CYS A 197 15.47 9.71 -15.63
C CYS A 197 14.16 9.48 -16.37
N ASP A 198 13.93 10.22 -17.43
CA ASP A 198 12.86 9.96 -18.38
C ASP A 198 13.32 8.85 -19.34
N THR A 199 12.70 7.69 -19.22
CA THR A 199 13.07 6.49 -19.96
C THR A 199 12.54 6.48 -21.39
N GLU A 200 11.60 7.37 -21.73
CA GLU A 200 11.07 7.50 -23.10
C GLU A 200 11.90 8.51 -23.90
N ARG A 201 12.29 9.61 -23.25
CA ARG A 201 13.09 10.67 -23.88
C ARG A 201 14.59 10.51 -23.68
N GLU A 202 15.01 9.50 -22.93
CA GLU A 202 16.41 9.24 -22.52
C GLU A 202 17.08 10.46 -21.89
N LYS A 203 16.30 11.24 -21.15
CA LYS A 203 16.79 12.46 -20.50
C LYS A 203 17.04 12.19 -19.02
N PHE A 204 18.13 12.73 -18.52
CA PHE A 204 18.59 12.51 -17.16
C PHE A 204 18.87 13.83 -16.47
N TRP A 205 18.30 14.03 -15.29
CA TRP A 205 18.51 15.24 -14.51
C TRP A 205 18.68 14.95 -13.02
N LYS A 206 19.38 15.89 -12.36
CA LYS A 206 19.62 15.87 -10.91
C LYS A 206 18.45 16.55 -10.21
N ILE A 207 17.98 15.95 -9.12
CA ILE A 207 16.94 16.54 -8.28
C ILE A 207 17.57 17.52 -7.28
N GLY A 208 17.28 18.80 -7.48
CA GLY A 208 17.83 19.90 -6.70
C GLY A 208 19.36 20.02 -6.74
N ASN A 209 19.87 21.09 -6.11
CA ASN A 209 21.29 21.45 -6.20
C ASN A 209 22.12 21.04 -4.98
N LYS A 210 21.47 20.72 -3.84
CA LYS A 210 22.17 20.40 -2.60
C LYS A 210 22.43 18.90 -2.51
N GLU A 211 23.68 18.55 -2.27
CA GLU A 211 24.09 17.18 -1.98
C GLU A 211 23.64 16.73 -0.58
N ARG A 212 23.71 15.44 -0.35
CA ARG A 212 23.49 14.80 0.95
C ARG A 212 24.60 13.79 1.18
N ASP A 213 24.67 13.28 2.41
CA ASP A 213 25.62 12.23 2.78
C ASP A 213 24.93 11.23 3.69
N GLY A 214 24.73 10.01 3.19
CA GLY A 214 24.08 8.91 3.90
C GLY A 214 23.01 8.20 3.07
N GLU A 215 22.41 7.16 3.66
CA GLU A 215 21.31 6.42 3.04
C GLU A 215 20.01 7.23 3.16
N TYR A 216 19.50 7.69 2.03
CA TYR A 216 18.24 8.42 1.95
C TYR A 216 17.37 7.90 0.80
N GLY A 217 16.12 7.65 1.10
CA GLY A 217 15.13 7.16 0.15
C GLY A 217 14.55 8.25 -0.74
N ALA A 218 13.92 7.82 -1.82
CA ALA A 218 13.09 8.68 -2.66
C ALA A 218 11.98 7.83 -3.28
N CYS A 219 10.78 8.40 -3.39
CA CYS A 219 9.65 7.74 -4.05
C CYS A 219 8.80 8.73 -4.85
N PHE A 220 8.08 8.19 -5.82
CA PHE A 220 6.99 8.88 -6.46
C PHE A 220 5.76 8.89 -5.56
N PHE A 221 4.98 9.96 -5.67
CA PHE A 221 3.73 10.16 -4.99
C PHE A 221 2.66 10.48 -6.04
N PRO A 222 1.96 9.45 -6.54
CA PRO A 222 0.96 9.63 -7.59
C PRO A 222 -0.25 10.39 -7.07
N VAL A 223 -0.89 11.15 -7.94
CA VAL A 223 -2.12 11.88 -7.63
C VAL A 223 -3.25 10.89 -7.40
N GLY A 224 -3.93 11.01 -6.25
CA GLY A 224 -5.14 10.22 -5.97
C GLY A 224 -6.23 10.52 -7.01
N LYS A 225 -7.01 9.51 -7.39
CA LYS A 225 -8.01 9.59 -8.48
C LYS A 225 -9.10 10.68 -8.28
N SER A 226 -9.21 11.23 -7.07
CA SER A 226 -10.20 12.27 -6.72
C SER A 226 -9.76 13.72 -7.01
N CYS A 227 -8.51 13.98 -7.38
CA CYS A 227 -7.99 15.34 -7.55
C CYS A 227 -7.53 15.60 -8.99
N ALA A 228 -8.47 15.90 -9.90
CA ALA A 228 -8.22 16.11 -11.33
C ALA A 228 -7.24 17.27 -11.68
N ASN A 229 -6.85 18.10 -10.71
CA ASN A 229 -5.99 19.28 -10.93
C ASN A 229 -4.61 19.22 -10.24
N GLN A 230 -4.26 18.14 -9.53
CA GLN A 230 -2.95 18.02 -8.91
C GLN A 230 -2.00 17.24 -9.82
N GLN A 231 -0.71 17.60 -9.81
CA GLN A 231 0.34 16.88 -10.51
C GLN A 231 1.01 15.88 -9.56
N SER A 232 1.47 14.74 -10.09
CA SER A 232 2.23 13.77 -9.31
C SER A 232 3.52 14.40 -8.81
N LEU A 233 3.91 14.07 -7.59
CA LEU A 233 5.07 14.65 -6.92
C LEU A 233 6.11 13.59 -6.65
N ILE A 234 7.32 14.03 -6.34
CA ILE A 234 8.42 13.20 -5.88
C ILE A 234 8.78 13.66 -4.48
N TYR A 235 8.97 12.71 -3.56
CA TYR A 235 9.52 12.99 -2.25
C TYR A 235 10.91 12.41 -2.10
N CYS A 236 11.85 13.26 -1.68
CA CYS A 236 13.25 12.87 -1.47
C CYS A 236 13.65 13.10 -0.02
N ALA A 237 14.11 12.06 0.67
CA ALA A 237 14.61 12.18 2.02
C ALA A 237 15.92 12.98 2.09
N ARG A 238 16.06 13.75 3.16
CA ARG A 238 17.19 14.65 3.42
C ARG A 238 17.62 14.61 4.89
N PRO A 239 18.90 14.96 5.17
CA PRO A 239 19.43 14.98 6.54
C PRO A 239 18.59 15.83 7.50
N GLY A 240 18.42 15.34 8.73
CA GLY A 240 17.76 16.04 9.81
C GLY A 240 16.23 15.89 9.83
N SER A 241 15.71 14.70 9.50
CA SER A 241 14.26 14.43 9.40
C SER A 241 13.55 15.37 8.42
N ARG A 242 14.17 15.61 7.26
CA ARG A 242 13.64 16.49 6.22
C ARG A 242 13.22 15.69 4.99
N MET A 243 12.21 16.18 4.28
CA MET A 243 11.83 15.66 2.96
C MET A 243 11.67 16.83 2.00
N TRP A 244 12.20 16.68 0.79
CA TRP A 244 11.93 17.59 -0.30
C TRP A 244 10.70 17.13 -1.05
N GLU A 245 9.84 18.08 -1.37
CA GLU A 245 8.77 17.93 -2.36
C GLU A 245 9.29 18.46 -3.69
N VAL A 246 9.16 17.65 -4.73
CA VAL A 246 9.83 17.86 -6.01
C VAL A 246 8.84 17.63 -7.14
N ASN A 247 8.87 18.50 -8.15
CA ASN A 247 8.08 18.34 -9.37
C ASN A 247 8.73 17.33 -10.34
N PHE A 248 8.07 17.09 -11.46
CA PHE A 248 8.53 16.14 -12.46
C PHE A 248 9.66 16.71 -13.33
N GLU A 249 9.99 17.99 -13.19
CA GLU A 249 11.13 18.67 -13.80
C GLU A 249 12.40 18.53 -12.94
N GLY A 250 12.28 17.97 -11.73
CA GLY A 250 13.39 17.79 -10.78
C GLY A 250 13.71 19.01 -9.92
N GLU A 251 12.82 20.01 -9.92
CA GLU A 251 12.92 21.21 -9.11
C GLU A 251 12.31 20.99 -7.72
N VAL A 252 12.97 21.52 -6.70
CA VAL A 252 12.51 21.41 -5.31
C VAL A 252 11.48 22.51 -5.06
N LEU A 253 10.23 22.11 -4.83
CA LEU A 253 9.12 23.01 -4.54
C LEU A 253 9.14 23.45 -3.07
N SER A 254 9.34 22.51 -2.16
CA SER A 254 9.29 22.76 -0.73
C SER A 254 10.19 21.81 0.07
N THR A 255 10.52 22.21 1.31
CA THR A 255 11.28 21.40 2.26
C THR A 255 10.47 21.18 3.53
N HIS A 256 9.92 19.98 3.68
CA HIS A 256 9.17 19.54 4.85
C HIS A 256 10.12 19.17 5.99
N GLN A 257 9.79 19.60 7.21
CA GLN A 257 10.65 19.42 8.39
C GLN A 257 9.89 18.67 9.50
N PHE A 258 10.28 17.42 9.77
CA PHE A 258 9.59 16.55 10.73
C PHE A 258 10.28 16.46 12.09
N LYS A 259 11.50 17.02 12.24
CA LYS A 259 12.30 16.90 13.47
C LYS A 259 11.53 17.24 14.75
N GLN A 260 10.78 18.34 14.75
CA GLN A 260 9.97 18.76 15.89
C GLN A 260 8.68 17.95 16.00
N LEU A 261 8.06 17.58 14.88
CA LEU A 261 6.84 16.77 14.89
C LEU A 261 7.06 15.36 15.43
N LEU A 262 8.29 14.86 15.37
CA LEU A 262 8.73 13.57 15.93
C LEU A 262 9.07 13.62 17.42
N SER A 263 8.88 14.77 18.10
CA SER A 263 9.04 14.85 19.56
C SER A 263 7.84 14.27 20.33
N SER A 264 6.82 13.77 19.62
CA SER A 264 5.72 13.04 20.24
C SER A 264 6.18 11.65 20.72
N PRO A 265 5.59 11.09 21.78
CA PRO A 265 5.87 9.70 22.19
C PRO A 265 5.38 8.70 21.13
N PRO A 266 5.98 7.49 21.08
CA PRO A 266 5.57 6.46 20.14
C PRO A 266 4.19 5.93 20.46
N LEU A 267 3.41 5.61 19.43
CA LEU A 267 2.17 4.87 19.60
C LEU A 267 2.48 3.37 19.77
N PRO A 268 1.78 2.66 20.67
CA PRO A 268 1.95 1.22 20.82
C PRO A 268 1.55 0.48 19.55
N VAL A 269 2.31 -0.57 19.21
CA VAL A 269 1.86 -1.55 18.22
C VAL A 269 0.84 -2.46 18.89
N ILE A 270 -0.33 -2.60 18.28
CA ILE A 270 -1.42 -3.38 18.85
C ILE A 270 -1.19 -4.84 18.47
N THR A 271 -0.79 -5.65 19.44
CA THR A 271 -0.58 -7.09 19.24
C THR A 271 -1.61 -7.88 20.04
N ILE A 272 -1.89 -9.11 19.61
CA ILE A 272 -2.75 -10.03 20.36
C ILE A 272 -2.03 -10.70 21.55
N ARG A 273 -0.74 -10.41 21.75
CA ARG A 273 0.14 -11.11 22.72
C ARG A 273 0.44 -10.28 23.95
N GLU A 274 0.52 -8.97 23.77
CA GLU A 274 0.97 -8.02 24.77
C GLU A 274 -0.04 -6.89 24.90
N ASP A 275 -0.21 -6.39 26.12
CA ASP A 275 -1.07 -5.26 26.37
C ASP A 275 -0.44 -3.96 25.82
N PRO A 276 -1.24 -3.07 25.22
CA PRO A 276 -0.72 -1.82 24.69
C PRO A 276 -0.34 -0.86 25.82
N GLU A 277 0.95 -0.58 25.93
CA GLU A 277 1.48 0.42 26.86
C GLU A 277 1.79 1.73 26.13
N TYR A 278 1.22 2.83 26.62
CA TYR A 278 1.49 4.17 26.10
C TYR A 278 2.11 5.03 27.20
N ASN A 279 3.38 5.39 27.01
CA ASN A 279 4.11 6.25 27.93
C ASN A 279 4.08 7.71 27.45
N ILE A 280 3.56 8.62 28.28
CA ILE A 280 3.40 10.04 27.95
C ILE A 280 4.74 10.81 28.05
N SER A 281 5.85 10.15 28.38
CA SER A 281 7.16 10.82 28.50
C SER A 281 7.50 11.62 27.24
N ALA A 282 7.80 12.91 27.44
CA ALA A 282 8.19 13.81 26.35
C ALA A 282 9.43 13.25 25.62
N CYS A 283 9.29 13.02 24.32
CA CYS A 283 10.40 12.58 23.48
C CYS A 283 11.18 13.80 23.01
N SER A 284 12.51 13.67 22.93
CA SER A 284 13.34 14.73 22.35
C SER A 284 13.15 14.80 20.82
N PRO A 285 13.32 15.97 20.19
CA PRO A 285 13.24 16.11 18.74
C PRO A 285 14.20 15.15 18.04
N GLN A 286 13.68 14.33 17.13
CA GLN A 286 14.44 13.23 16.53
C GLN A 286 15.06 13.70 15.20
N SER A 287 16.39 13.60 15.11
CA SER A 287 17.13 13.83 13.86
C SER A 287 17.46 12.48 13.21
N LEU A 288 16.55 12.00 12.38
CA LEU A 288 16.60 10.69 11.76
C LEU A 288 17.08 10.78 10.31
N ALA A 289 17.70 9.71 9.85
CA ALA A 289 17.84 9.43 8.43
C ALA A 289 16.63 8.61 7.98
N PHE A 290 16.05 8.95 6.82
CA PHE A 290 14.96 8.17 6.22
C PHE A 290 15.55 7.34 5.08
N PRO A 291 16.05 6.11 5.37
CA PRO A 291 16.86 5.33 4.43
C PRO A 291 16.11 4.91 3.17
N ARG A 292 14.81 4.66 3.30
CA ARG A 292 13.90 4.34 2.21
C ARG A 292 12.58 5.08 2.41
N LEU A 293 11.97 5.52 1.32
CA LEU A 293 10.63 6.11 1.32
C LEU A 293 9.71 5.21 0.52
N LEU A 294 8.63 4.71 1.13
CA LEU A 294 7.65 3.86 0.46
C LEU A 294 6.32 4.58 0.39
N TYR A 295 5.72 4.61 -0.81
CA TYR A 295 4.34 5.01 -0.98
C TYR A 295 3.42 3.94 -0.38
N LEU A 296 2.58 4.34 0.59
CA LEU A 296 1.69 3.42 1.30
C LEU A 296 0.23 3.55 0.83
N SER A 297 -0.24 4.78 0.65
CA SER A 297 -1.61 5.09 0.20
C SER A 297 -1.66 6.51 -0.37
N GLU A 298 -2.83 6.93 -0.89
CA GLU A 298 -3.02 8.24 -1.55
C GLU A 298 -2.56 9.47 -0.75
N HIS A 299 -2.40 9.34 0.57
CA HIS A 299 -1.97 10.42 1.45
C HIS A 299 -0.73 10.11 2.28
N CYS A 300 -0.18 8.89 2.21
CA CYS A 300 0.81 8.44 3.21
C CYS A 300 2.11 7.96 2.57
N ILE A 301 3.23 8.44 3.14
CA ILE A 301 4.57 7.92 2.90
C ILE A 301 5.08 7.28 4.19
N MET A 302 5.73 6.13 4.06
CA MET A 302 6.32 5.41 5.17
C MET A 302 7.85 5.33 5.04
N THR A 303 8.52 5.37 6.17
CA THR A 303 9.94 5.03 6.32
C THR A 303 10.15 4.28 7.63
N TRP A 304 11.36 3.77 7.84
CA TRP A 304 11.74 3.10 9.09
C TRP A 304 13.18 3.42 9.44
N THR A 305 13.50 3.23 10.72
CA THR A 305 14.86 3.27 11.24
C THR A 305 15.08 2.04 12.12
N GLU A 306 16.25 1.93 12.75
CA GLU A 306 16.50 0.92 13.79
C GLU A 306 15.56 1.03 15.01
N ARG A 307 14.97 2.22 15.22
CA ARG A 307 14.07 2.49 16.35
C ARG A 307 12.62 2.10 16.08
N GLY A 308 12.16 2.22 14.83
CA GLY A 308 10.75 2.02 14.55
C GLY A 308 10.30 2.44 13.16
N ILE A 309 8.98 2.42 12.99
CA ILE A 309 8.29 2.73 11.74
C ILE A 309 7.66 4.11 11.86
N TYR A 310 7.78 4.91 10.82
CA TYR A 310 7.28 6.29 10.75
C TYR A 310 6.40 6.45 9.52
N ILE A 311 5.21 7.01 9.71
CA ILE A 311 4.25 7.26 8.63
C ILE A 311 3.89 8.74 8.64
N PHE A 312 4.01 9.37 7.47
CA PHE A 312 3.79 10.80 7.29
C PHE A 312 2.66 11.06 6.30
N ILE A 313 1.94 12.16 6.52
CA ILE A 313 1.09 12.79 5.53
C ILE A 313 1.88 14.00 4.99
N PRO A 314 2.64 13.83 3.90
CA PRO A 314 3.59 14.85 3.49
C PRO A 314 2.90 16.12 2.98
N GLN A 315 1.73 16.01 2.33
CA GLN A 315 0.96 17.16 1.82
C GLN A 315 0.56 18.15 2.92
N ASN A 316 0.36 17.67 4.15
CA ASN A 316 0.00 18.49 5.31
C ASN A 316 1.18 18.69 6.26
N VAL A 317 2.38 18.19 5.92
CA VAL A 317 3.56 18.17 6.79
C VAL A 317 3.20 17.62 8.18
N GLN A 318 2.53 16.47 8.21
CA GLN A 318 2.04 15.86 9.45
C GLN A 318 2.65 14.47 9.65
N VAL A 319 2.91 14.10 10.91
CA VAL A 319 3.20 12.72 11.32
C VAL A 319 1.87 12.02 11.57
N LEU A 320 1.56 11.00 10.77
CA LEU A 320 0.35 10.21 10.99
C LEU A 320 0.48 9.39 12.27
N LEU A 321 1.59 8.65 12.37
CA LEU A 321 2.01 7.93 13.56
C LEU A 321 3.49 7.57 13.45
N TRP A 322 4.07 7.23 14.59
CA TRP A 322 5.28 6.43 14.65
C TRP A 322 5.19 5.45 15.80
N SER A 323 5.77 4.27 15.62
CA SER A 323 5.72 3.18 16.61
C SER A 323 7.08 2.53 16.74
N GLU A 324 7.43 2.14 17.96
CA GLU A 324 8.68 1.42 18.23
C GLU A 324 8.58 -0.02 17.74
N VAL A 325 9.43 -0.35 16.77
CA VAL A 325 9.57 -1.70 16.22
C VAL A 325 11.07 -1.88 15.99
N LYS A 326 11.69 -2.72 16.81
CA LYS A 326 13.15 -2.85 16.84
C LYS A 326 13.66 -3.75 15.74
N ASP A 327 14.95 -3.57 15.42
CA ASP A 327 15.73 -4.46 14.58
C ASP A 327 15.20 -4.63 13.16
N ILE A 328 14.61 -3.58 12.57
CA ILE A 328 14.10 -3.64 11.19
C ILE A 328 15.27 -3.62 10.20
N TYR A 329 15.33 -4.62 9.34
CA TYR A 329 16.26 -4.70 8.21
C TYR A 329 15.63 -4.19 6.91
N ASP A 330 14.43 -4.68 6.57
CA ASP A 330 13.71 -4.25 5.36
C ASP A 330 12.19 -4.35 5.57
N ILE A 331 11.41 -3.56 4.81
CA ILE A 331 9.94 -3.62 4.84
C ILE A 331 9.41 -3.70 3.42
N ALA A 332 8.56 -4.72 3.16
CA ALA A 332 7.79 -4.83 1.94
C ALA A 332 6.34 -4.43 2.21
N VAL A 333 5.76 -3.61 1.34
CA VAL A 333 4.43 -3.01 1.54
C VAL A 333 3.50 -3.38 0.40
N TYR A 334 2.27 -3.75 0.74
CA TYR A 334 1.18 -3.85 -0.22
C TYR A 334 -0.11 -3.30 0.39
N LYS A 335 -0.62 -2.20 -0.16
CA LYS A 335 -1.75 -1.45 0.39
C LYS A 335 -1.49 -1.08 1.86
N ASN A 336 -2.26 -1.64 2.79
CA ASN A 336 -2.17 -1.34 4.21
C ASN A 336 -1.36 -2.40 4.99
N GLU A 337 -0.82 -3.40 4.30
CA GLU A 337 -0.07 -4.50 4.91
C GLU A 337 1.44 -4.24 4.79
N LEU A 338 2.13 -4.35 5.91
CA LEU A 338 3.55 -4.13 6.08
C LEU A 338 4.19 -5.44 6.53
N PHE A 339 5.12 -5.97 5.74
CA PHE A 339 5.89 -7.15 6.09
C PHE A 339 7.30 -6.71 6.47
N CYS A 340 7.61 -6.78 7.76
CA CYS A 340 8.89 -6.31 8.29
C CYS A 340 9.83 -7.49 8.45
N LEU A 341 10.95 -7.46 7.74
CA LEU A 341 12.07 -8.37 7.93
C LEU A 341 12.99 -7.78 8.99
N HIS A 342 13.23 -8.54 10.06
CA HIS A 342 14.11 -8.13 11.15
C HIS A 342 15.55 -8.60 10.91
N THR A 343 16.55 -7.98 11.55
CA THR A 343 17.98 -8.32 11.44
C THR A 343 18.30 -9.75 11.90
N ASN A 344 17.46 -10.32 12.76
CA ASN A 344 17.55 -11.71 13.19
C ASN A 344 17.00 -12.72 12.16
N GLY A 345 16.42 -12.25 11.05
CA GLY A 345 15.82 -13.07 10.00
C GLY A 345 14.34 -13.42 10.22
N LYS A 346 13.71 -12.99 11.32
CA LYS A 346 12.27 -13.13 11.55
C LYS A 346 11.49 -12.16 10.68
N VAL A 347 10.25 -12.52 10.39
CA VAL A 347 9.30 -11.67 9.65
C VAL A 347 8.07 -11.42 10.50
N SER A 348 7.69 -10.17 10.67
CA SER A 348 6.43 -9.74 11.30
C SER A 348 5.46 -9.18 10.26
N HIS A 349 4.16 -9.34 10.53
CA HIS A 349 3.10 -8.83 9.67
C HIS A 349 2.31 -7.77 10.42
N LEU A 350 2.49 -6.52 10.02
CA LEU A 350 1.77 -5.38 10.58
C LEU A 350 0.74 -4.87 9.58
N SER A 351 -0.39 -4.37 10.08
CA SER A 351 -1.41 -3.70 9.28
C SER A 351 -1.60 -2.26 9.77
N LEU A 352 -1.60 -1.30 8.85
CA LEU A 352 -2.06 0.06 9.14
C LEU A 352 -3.58 0.12 9.10
N LEU A 353 -4.21 0.37 10.24
CA LEU A 353 -5.66 0.40 10.39
C LEU A 353 -6.11 1.70 11.06
N THR A 354 -7.32 2.16 10.75
CA THR A 354 -7.99 3.13 11.62
C THR A 354 -8.33 2.46 12.95
N VAL A 355 -8.31 3.22 14.05
CA VAL A 355 -8.59 2.73 15.40
C VAL A 355 -9.91 1.93 15.43
N GLU A 356 -10.96 2.50 14.86
CA GLU A 356 -12.29 1.88 14.76
C GLU A 356 -12.29 0.51 14.05
N LYS A 357 -11.54 0.37 12.95
CA LYS A 357 -11.40 -0.89 12.21
C LYS A 357 -10.56 -1.91 12.98
N CYS A 358 -9.57 -1.45 13.74
CA CYS A 358 -8.77 -2.30 14.60
C CYS A 358 -9.65 -2.91 15.70
N VAL A 359 -10.42 -2.09 16.42
CA VAL A 359 -11.37 -2.55 17.44
C VAL A 359 -12.39 -3.51 16.84
N GLU A 360 -12.99 -3.18 15.70
CA GLU A 360 -13.96 -4.07 15.05
C GLU A 360 -13.35 -5.45 14.69
N ARG A 361 -12.09 -5.50 14.24
CA ARG A 361 -11.39 -6.77 13.97
C ARG A 361 -11.12 -7.56 15.24
N LEU A 362 -10.81 -6.90 16.35
CA LEU A 362 -10.60 -7.55 17.65
C LEU A 362 -11.92 -8.14 18.19
N LEU A 363 -13.02 -7.39 18.09
CA LEU A 363 -14.36 -7.87 18.47
C LEU A 363 -14.78 -9.11 17.67
N ARG A 364 -14.55 -9.10 16.35
CA ARG A 364 -14.86 -10.26 15.49
C ARG A 364 -14.05 -11.52 15.83
N ARG A 365 -12.93 -11.38 16.52
CA ARG A 365 -12.05 -12.48 16.96
C ARG A 365 -12.20 -12.78 18.46
N SER A 366 -13.18 -12.17 19.13
CA SER A 366 -13.47 -12.34 20.56
C SER A 366 -12.33 -11.92 21.51
N PHE A 367 -11.47 -10.98 21.09
CA PHE A 367 -10.45 -10.37 21.96
C PHE A 367 -11.03 -9.17 22.70
N TRP A 368 -11.96 -9.43 23.63
CA TRP A 368 -12.76 -8.40 24.32
C TRP A 368 -11.92 -7.43 25.14
N THR A 369 -11.09 -7.94 26.05
CA THR A 369 -10.22 -7.12 26.92
C THR A 369 -9.34 -6.15 26.13
N LEU A 370 -8.70 -6.64 25.06
CA LEU A 370 -7.83 -5.81 24.22
C LEU A 370 -8.64 -4.76 23.44
N ALA A 371 -9.83 -5.12 22.95
CA ALA A 371 -10.74 -4.17 22.30
C ALA A 371 -11.17 -3.06 23.27
N ALA A 372 -11.50 -3.39 24.53
CA ALA A 372 -11.86 -2.42 25.56
C ALA A 372 -10.69 -1.49 25.91
N LYS A 373 -9.49 -2.04 26.13
CA LYS A 373 -8.26 -1.25 26.35
C LYS A 373 -8.00 -0.28 25.20
N MET A 374 -8.16 -0.73 23.95
CA MET A 374 -8.04 0.12 22.77
C MET A 374 -9.06 1.25 22.75
N CYS A 375 -10.31 0.97 23.14
CA CYS A 375 -11.34 2.00 23.24
C CYS A 375 -10.95 3.08 24.25
N CYS A 376 -10.45 2.68 25.42
CA CYS A 376 -10.03 3.61 26.46
C CYS A 376 -8.77 4.42 26.06
N LEU A 377 -7.78 3.80 25.41
CA LEU A 377 -6.56 4.50 24.93
C LEU A 377 -6.88 5.58 23.91
N PHE A 378 -7.72 5.24 22.94
CA PHE A 378 -8.04 6.09 21.79
C PHE A 378 -9.43 6.72 21.90
N GLN A 379 -9.89 7.02 23.12
CA GLN A 379 -11.24 7.55 23.37
C GLN A 379 -11.56 8.77 22.48
N ASN A 380 -10.60 9.66 22.28
CA ASN A 380 -10.77 10.86 21.46
C ASN A 380 -11.05 10.52 19.98
N SER A 381 -10.38 9.51 19.42
CA SER A 381 -10.62 9.07 18.05
C SER A 381 -11.98 8.38 17.90
N ILE A 382 -12.47 7.71 18.94
CA ILE A 382 -13.70 6.93 18.90
C ILE A 382 -14.94 7.81 19.13
N VAL A 383 -14.83 8.85 19.95
CA VAL A 383 -15.93 9.81 20.18
C VAL A 383 -16.27 10.60 18.91
N LEU A 384 -15.32 10.75 17.98
CA LEU A 384 -15.55 11.43 16.70
C LEU A 384 -16.65 10.77 15.87
N CYS A 385 -17.50 11.59 15.25
CA CYS A 385 -18.69 11.16 14.50
C CYS A 385 -18.42 10.11 13.39
N ARG A 386 -17.19 10.03 12.85
CA ARG A 386 -16.81 9.07 11.81
C ARG A 386 -16.77 7.63 12.33
N ALA A 387 -16.35 7.43 13.58
CA ALA A 387 -16.23 6.11 14.19
C ALA A 387 -17.58 5.46 14.49
N ARG A 388 -18.64 6.26 14.73
CA ARG A 388 -20.01 5.78 15.04
C ARG A 388 -20.61 4.87 13.96
N LYS A 389 -20.21 5.03 12.70
CA LYS A 389 -20.66 4.17 11.60
C LYS A 389 -20.11 2.73 11.72
N ILE A 390 -18.93 2.56 12.29
CA ILE A 390 -18.22 1.28 12.37
C ILE A 390 -18.38 0.66 13.76
N LEU A 391 -18.35 1.50 14.81
CA LEU A 391 -18.56 1.17 16.21
C LEU A 391 -19.80 1.93 16.75
N PRO A 392 -21.02 1.41 16.53
CA PRO A 392 -22.22 1.94 17.18
C PRO A 392 -22.21 1.61 18.68
N VAL A 393 -23.03 2.34 19.44
CA VAL A 393 -23.17 2.18 20.90
C VAL A 393 -23.50 0.72 21.26
N ASP A 394 -24.39 0.07 20.50
CA ASP A 394 -24.77 -1.34 20.73
C ASP A 394 -23.55 -2.30 20.71
N LYS A 395 -22.55 -2.04 19.86
CA LYS A 395 -21.33 -2.88 19.82
C LYS A 395 -20.44 -2.63 21.05
N LEU A 396 -20.41 -1.40 21.56
CA LEU A 396 -19.64 -1.05 22.76
C LEU A 396 -20.31 -1.58 24.03
N GLU A 397 -21.64 -1.54 24.08
CA GLU A 397 -22.41 -2.20 25.14
C GLU A 397 -22.27 -3.72 25.10
N HIS A 398 -22.28 -4.32 23.90
CA HIS A 398 -21.98 -5.74 23.77
C HIS A 398 -20.56 -6.06 24.26
N LEU A 399 -19.55 -5.28 23.86
CA LEU A 399 -18.18 -5.43 24.34
C LEU A 399 -18.12 -5.38 25.88
N LYS A 400 -18.77 -4.38 26.49
CA LYS A 400 -18.86 -4.24 27.94
C LYS A 400 -19.45 -5.49 28.60
N SER A 401 -20.52 -6.05 28.03
CA SER A 401 -21.18 -7.27 28.55
C SER A 401 -20.31 -8.52 28.53
N GLN A 402 -19.25 -8.54 27.71
CA GLN A 402 -18.33 -9.68 27.58
C GLN A 402 -17.10 -9.57 28.51
N LEU A 403 -16.92 -8.46 29.22
CA LEU A 403 -15.82 -8.26 30.17
C LEU A 403 -16.13 -8.90 31.52
N ASP A 404 -15.08 -9.36 32.20
CA ASP A 404 -15.23 -9.99 33.52
C ASP A 404 -15.29 -8.91 34.62
N LEU A 405 -16.46 -8.81 35.26
CA LEU A 405 -16.75 -7.87 36.35
C LEU A 405 -15.80 -8.03 37.54
N SER A 406 -15.17 -9.19 37.74
CA SER A 406 -14.30 -9.43 38.91
C SER A 406 -12.86 -8.99 38.69
N THR A 407 -12.39 -8.93 37.45
CA THR A 407 -11.00 -8.64 37.10
C THR A 407 -10.81 -7.31 36.35
N GLU A 408 -11.86 -6.77 35.72
CA GLU A 408 -11.78 -5.65 34.79
C GLU A 408 -12.68 -4.45 35.16
N THR A 409 -12.99 -4.25 36.46
CA THR A 409 -13.87 -3.18 36.96
C THR A 409 -13.49 -1.79 36.45
N ASP A 410 -12.20 -1.46 36.46
CA ASP A 410 -11.69 -0.15 36.06
C ASP A 410 -11.83 0.10 34.55
N LEU A 411 -11.72 -0.97 33.75
CA LEU A 411 -11.91 -0.92 32.29
C LEU A 411 -13.39 -0.76 31.95
N ILE A 412 -14.27 -1.48 32.65
CA ILE A 412 -15.72 -1.35 32.49
C ILE A 412 -16.15 0.09 32.80
N THR A 413 -15.66 0.66 33.91
CA THR A 413 -15.99 2.04 34.31
C THR A 413 -15.52 3.07 33.27
N GLN A 414 -14.29 2.92 32.74
CA GLN A 414 -13.78 3.79 31.68
C GLN A 414 -14.59 3.65 30.37
N LEU A 415 -15.04 2.44 30.05
CA LEU A 415 -15.86 2.18 28.88
C LEU A 415 -17.26 2.76 29.03
N GLU A 416 -17.86 2.71 30.22
CA GLU A 416 -19.13 3.39 30.53
C GLU A 416 -19.03 4.90 30.34
N GLU A 417 -17.96 5.51 30.84
CA GLU A 417 -17.70 6.95 30.64
C GLU A 417 -17.59 7.27 29.14
N LEU A 418 -16.90 6.43 28.37
CA LEU A 418 -16.76 6.59 26.92
C LEU A 418 -18.11 6.45 26.20
N ILE A 419 -18.93 5.47 26.58
CA ILE A 419 -20.27 5.27 26.00
C ILE A 419 -21.16 6.48 26.29
N SER A 420 -21.13 7.02 27.51
CA SER A 420 -21.91 8.22 27.86
C SER A 420 -21.51 9.45 27.03
N LYS A 421 -20.24 9.58 26.63
CA LYS A 421 -19.75 10.64 25.73
C LYS A 421 -20.20 10.43 24.27
N LEU A 422 -20.51 9.19 23.90
CA LEU A 422 -20.99 8.83 22.56
C LEU A 422 -22.51 8.95 22.43
N GLU A 423 -23.24 8.73 23.53
CA GLU A 423 -24.67 8.98 23.58
C GLU A 423 -24.93 10.43 23.14
N PRO A 424 -25.88 10.66 22.22
CA PRO A 424 -26.32 12.02 21.96
C PRO A 424 -26.82 12.57 23.30
N LEU A 425 -26.21 13.65 23.80
CA LEU A 425 -26.90 14.55 24.73
C LEU A 425 -28.29 14.74 24.15
N ASP A 426 -29.30 14.32 24.90
CA ASP A 426 -30.66 14.16 24.42
C ASP A 426 -31.01 15.25 23.41
N SER A 427 -31.48 14.77 22.27
CA SER A 427 -32.36 15.47 21.36
C SER A 427 -33.51 16.10 22.17
N ALA A 428 -33.24 17.23 22.81
CA ALA A 428 -34.21 18.22 23.18
C ALA A 428 -34.66 18.93 21.90
N CYS A 429 -35.33 18.20 21.02
CA CYS A 429 -36.46 18.66 20.21
C CYS A 429 -36.98 17.51 19.33
N SER A 430 -38.15 17.01 19.74
CA SER A 430 -39.19 16.42 18.89
C SER A 430 -39.08 14.93 18.54
N SER A 431 -39.35 14.11 19.55
CA SER A 431 -40.27 12.99 19.37
C SER A 431 -41.70 13.51 19.11
N ARG A 432 -42.04 13.75 17.84
CA ARG A 432 -43.42 13.61 17.37
C ARG A 432 -43.44 12.61 16.24
N ARG A 433 -43.86 11.41 16.62
CA ARG A 433 -44.26 10.34 15.72
C ARG A 433 -45.49 10.82 14.95
N SER A 434 -45.33 11.18 13.68
CA SER A 434 -46.40 10.99 12.68
C SER A 434 -45.79 10.95 11.29
N SER A 435 -45.93 9.79 10.69
CA SER A 435 -45.78 9.47 9.28
C SER A 435 -46.47 10.47 8.35
N ILE A 436 -45.85 10.65 7.18
CA ILE A 436 -46.38 11.13 5.89
C ILE A 436 -46.68 12.64 5.76
N SER A 437 -45.86 13.36 4.96
CA SER A 437 -46.21 13.72 3.58
C SER A 437 -45.21 14.76 3.03
N SER A 438 -45.02 14.69 1.72
CA SER A 438 -44.07 15.37 0.87
C SER A 438 -44.22 16.90 0.76
N HIS A 439 -43.09 17.55 0.44
CA HIS A 439 -42.91 18.90 -0.12
C HIS A 439 -42.90 20.10 0.83
N GLU A 440 -41.69 20.62 1.10
CA GLU A 440 -41.23 21.99 0.82
C GLU A 440 -39.85 22.21 1.51
N SER A 441 -38.81 22.48 0.73
CA SER A 441 -37.45 22.69 1.26
C SER A 441 -37.17 24.18 1.46
N PHE A 442 -36.93 24.59 2.70
CA PHE A 442 -36.50 25.94 3.08
C PHE A 442 -34.96 26.03 3.11
N SER A 443 -34.39 27.13 2.62
CA SER A 443 -32.97 27.46 2.84
C SER A 443 -32.84 28.80 3.59
N ILE A 444 -32.03 28.79 4.65
CA ILE A 444 -31.76 29.95 5.51
C ILE A 444 -30.47 30.62 5.02
N LEU A 445 -30.50 31.95 4.86
CA LEU A 445 -29.31 32.77 4.61
C LEU A 445 -29.01 33.59 5.87
N ASP A 446 -27.72 33.84 6.14
CA ASP A 446 -27.18 34.49 7.35
C ASP A 446 -27.63 35.95 7.60
N SER A 447 -28.59 36.47 6.83
CA SER A 447 -29.18 37.81 6.98
C SER A 447 -30.57 37.81 7.66
N GLY A 448 -31.08 36.65 8.09
CA GLY A 448 -32.32 36.57 8.88
C GLY A 448 -33.62 36.78 8.09
N ILE A 449 -33.61 36.65 6.77
CA ILE A 449 -34.80 36.73 5.90
C ILE A 449 -35.14 35.34 5.35
N TYR A 450 -36.41 34.93 5.45
CA TYR A 450 -36.92 33.64 4.96
C TYR A 450 -37.32 33.73 3.48
N ARG A 451 -36.76 32.86 2.62
CA ARG A 451 -37.18 32.70 1.23
C ARG A 451 -37.96 31.39 1.06
N VAL A 452 -39.26 31.50 0.79
CA VAL A 452 -40.14 30.36 0.50
C VAL A 452 -40.10 30.07 -1.01
N ILE A 453 -39.71 28.86 -1.41
CA ILE A 453 -39.75 28.41 -2.80
C ILE A 453 -40.94 27.46 -2.94
N SER A 454 -42.09 27.98 -3.37
CA SER A 454 -43.25 27.18 -3.73
C SER A 454 -43.05 26.58 -5.12
N ARG A 455 -43.21 25.26 -5.27
CA ARG A 455 -43.46 24.63 -6.56
C ARG A 455 -44.82 23.95 -6.50
N ARG A 456 -45.84 24.61 -7.05
CA ARG A 456 -47.14 23.98 -7.34
C ARG A 456 -47.69 24.58 -8.62
N ASN A 457 -47.85 23.73 -9.63
CA ASN A 457 -48.93 23.74 -10.61
C ASN A 457 -48.93 22.38 -11.31
N SER A 458 -49.66 21.44 -10.72
CA SER A 458 -50.20 20.26 -11.39
C SER A 458 -51.71 20.44 -11.40
N GLN A 459 -52.29 20.58 -12.59
CA GLN A 459 -53.73 20.52 -12.81
C GLN A 459 -53.96 19.69 -14.08
N SER A 460 -54.66 18.58 -13.87
CA SER A 460 -55.21 17.65 -14.85
C SER A 460 -56.48 18.22 -15.48
N ASP A 461 -56.68 17.98 -16.78
CA ASP A 461 -57.97 17.56 -17.36
C ASP A 461 -57.73 16.92 -18.73
N GLU A 462 -58.49 15.86 -19.01
CA GLU A 462 -58.42 15.01 -20.19
C GLU A 462 -59.02 15.67 -21.44
N ASP A 463 -58.39 15.50 -22.62
CA ASP A 463 -58.94 14.70 -23.72
C ASP A 463 -58.09 14.80 -25.02
N SER A 464 -58.01 13.66 -25.71
CA SER A 464 -57.72 13.45 -27.14
C SER A 464 -56.28 13.55 -27.73
N CYS A 465 -55.85 12.37 -28.21
CA CYS A 465 -55.13 12.11 -29.47
C CYS A 465 -53.59 12.19 -29.54
N SER A 466 -53.00 11.03 -29.26
CA SER A 466 -52.14 10.25 -30.17
C SER A 466 -50.67 10.64 -30.45
N LEU A 467 -49.87 9.56 -30.48
CA LEU A 467 -48.58 9.33 -31.16
C LEU A 467 -47.28 9.50 -30.35
N HIS A 468 -46.88 8.34 -29.83
CA HIS A 468 -45.61 7.64 -30.11
C HIS A 468 -44.33 7.97 -29.33
N SER A 469 -43.82 6.88 -28.72
CA SER A 469 -42.42 6.46 -28.49
C SER A 469 -41.63 6.98 -27.30
N GLN A 470 -41.93 6.39 -26.12
CA GLN A 470 -41.06 5.52 -25.31
C GLN A 470 -39.52 5.70 -25.32
N THR A 471 -39.02 6.28 -24.22
CA THR A 471 -38.13 5.68 -23.17
C THR A 471 -36.84 4.92 -23.53
N LEU A 472 -35.70 5.40 -22.98
CA LEU A 472 -34.87 4.80 -21.88
C LEU A 472 -33.99 3.62 -22.33
N SER A 473 -32.67 3.77 -22.37
CA SER A 473 -31.68 3.75 -21.26
C SER A 473 -31.42 2.36 -20.67
N GLU A 474 -30.17 1.93 -20.92
CA GLU A 474 -29.28 1.12 -20.07
C GLU A 474 -29.55 -0.39 -19.90
N ASP A 475 -28.42 -1.10 -19.83
CA ASP A 475 -28.24 -2.51 -19.48
C ASP A 475 -28.73 -3.58 -20.46
N GLU A 476 -27.82 -3.96 -21.38
CA GLU A 476 -27.42 -5.37 -21.59
C GLU A 476 -26.28 -5.41 -22.63
N ARG A 477 -25.02 -5.44 -22.19
CA ARG A 477 -23.90 -5.68 -23.12
C ARG A 477 -22.81 -6.60 -22.57
N LEU A 478 -23.26 -7.69 -21.95
CA LEU A 478 -22.42 -8.85 -21.67
C LEU A 478 -23.22 -10.13 -21.95
N LYS A 479 -23.25 -10.53 -23.23
CA LYS A 479 -23.37 -11.91 -23.73
C LYS A 479 -23.65 -11.86 -25.23
N GLU A 480 -22.62 -12.01 -26.06
CA GLU A 480 -22.74 -12.47 -27.46
C GLU A 480 -21.32 -12.72 -28.01
N PHE A 481 -20.70 -13.79 -27.52
CA PHE A 481 -19.61 -14.48 -28.20
C PHE A 481 -19.92 -15.97 -28.15
N HIS A 482 -21.00 -16.33 -28.83
CA HIS A 482 -21.24 -17.66 -29.38
C HIS A 482 -22.41 -17.54 -30.34
N VAL A 483 -22.31 -18.22 -31.49
CA VAL A 483 -23.29 -18.29 -32.58
C VAL A 483 -23.14 -17.21 -33.66
N GLN A 484 -22.09 -17.33 -34.46
CA GLN A 484 -22.15 -17.08 -35.91
C GLN A 484 -21.29 -18.16 -36.59
N GLN A 485 -21.80 -19.39 -36.49
CA GLN A 485 -21.55 -20.44 -37.46
C GLN A 485 -22.93 -20.70 -38.08
N GLU A 486 -22.96 -20.84 -39.41
CA GLU A 486 -24.13 -21.12 -40.24
C GLU A 486 -24.97 -19.90 -40.64
N GLU A 487 -24.58 -19.26 -41.75
CA GLU A 487 -25.46 -19.00 -42.92
C GLU A 487 -24.66 -18.30 -44.02
N GLU A 488 -23.84 -19.05 -44.75
CA GLU A 488 -23.39 -18.70 -46.10
C GLU A 488 -23.38 -19.97 -46.95
N GLN A 489 -24.55 -20.34 -47.47
CA GLN A 489 -24.67 -21.14 -48.68
C GLN A 489 -25.92 -20.71 -49.42
N VAL A 490 -25.71 -20.19 -50.63
CA VAL A 490 -26.48 -20.27 -51.89
C VAL A 490 -25.84 -19.13 -52.72
N GLU A 491 -25.04 -19.34 -53.76
CA GLU A 491 -25.28 -20.13 -54.96
C GLU A 491 -23.99 -20.06 -55.81
N HIS A 492 -23.60 -21.15 -56.49
CA HIS A 492 -23.19 -21.19 -57.91
C HIS A 492 -22.54 -22.56 -58.24
N GLY A 493 -23.39 -23.47 -58.72
CA GLY A 493 -23.24 -24.13 -60.01
C GLY A 493 -21.94 -24.85 -60.40
N ASN A 494 -22.06 -26.18 -60.40
CA ASN A 494 -21.82 -27.08 -61.54
C ASN A 494 -20.41 -27.59 -61.91
N LEU A 495 -20.31 -28.91 -61.69
CA LEU A 495 -19.98 -29.98 -62.65
C LEU A 495 -18.52 -30.35 -62.97
N ASN A 496 -18.34 -31.67 -62.87
CA ASN A 496 -17.48 -32.59 -63.63
C ASN A 496 -16.09 -32.95 -63.08
N ILE A 497 -16.07 -34.12 -62.41
CA ILE A 497 -15.36 -35.35 -62.81
C ILE A 497 -14.01 -35.13 -63.51
N CYS A 498 -12.91 -35.33 -62.78
CA CYS A 498 -12.04 -36.51 -62.92
C CYS A 498 -11.01 -36.53 -61.77
#